data_AF-A0A6P0Q3S9-F1
#
_entry.id   AF-A0A6P0Q3S9-F1
#
_cell.length_a   1.000
_cell.length_b   1.000
_cell.length_c   1.000
_cell.angle_alpha   90.00
_cell.angle_beta   90.00
_cell.angle_gamma   90.00
#
_symmetry.space_group_name_H-M   'P 1'
#
loop_
_entity.id
_entity.type
_entity.pdbx_description
1 polymer ?
#
loop_
_entity_poly.entity_id
_entity_poly.type
_entity_poly.pdbx_seq_one_letter_code
_entity_poly.pdbx_strand_id
1 'polypeptide(L)'
;ALADRDDYFVGGNMFVYFSSEQARNRDFRGPDFFVVLNVDGSRERLGWVVWEEQGRYPDVIIELMSPSTKQVDTGKKKSIYCQTFRTPNYRKSYR
;
A
#
# COMPACT_ATOMS: atom_id res chain seq x y z
N ALA A 1 17.68 17.50 6.35
CA ALA A 1 18.17 16.19 5.88
C ALA A 1 17.28 15.13 6.52
N LEU A 2 16.48 14.41 5.73
CA LEU A 2 15.85 13.17 6.22
C LEU A 2 17.02 12.19 6.35
N ALA A 3 17.52 12.03 7.57
CA ALA A 3 18.63 11.16 7.91
C ALA A 3 18.37 9.75 7.36
N ASP A 4 19.45 9.05 6.98
CA ASP A 4 19.47 7.63 6.58
C ASP A 4 18.73 6.80 7.64
N ARG A 5 17.44 6.59 7.40
CA ARG A 5 16.56 5.81 8.25
C ARG A 5 16.25 4.55 7.45
N ASP A 6 16.80 3.44 7.92
CA ASP A 6 16.59 2.12 7.31
C ASP A 6 15.43 1.35 7.96
N ASP A 7 14.60 2.04 8.76
CA ASP A 7 13.49 1.47 9.50
C ASP A 7 12.13 1.69 8.81
N TYR A 8 12.13 1.89 7.50
CA TYR A 8 10.91 1.97 6.70
C TYR A 8 11.13 1.43 5.28
N PHE A 9 10.04 1.03 4.64
CA PHE A 9 10.01 0.63 3.25
C PHE A 9 9.03 1.51 2.47
N VAL A 10 9.44 1.98 1.29
CA VAL A 10 8.57 2.68 0.34
C VAL A 10 8.49 1.86 -0.94
N GLY A 11 7.28 1.45 -1.28
CA GLY A 11 7.00 0.79 -2.56
C GLY A 11 6.19 1.71 -3.46
N GLY A 12 6.51 1.69 -4.75
CA GLY A 12 5.75 2.39 -5.78
C GLY A 12 5.53 1.49 -6.98
N ASN A 13 4.32 1.57 -7.58
CA ASN A 13 3.92 0.77 -8.74
C ASN A 13 4.19 -0.75 -8.57
N MET A 14 4.00 -1.27 -7.36
CA MET A 14 4.16 -2.69 -7.04
C MET A 14 2.95 -3.23 -6.28
N PHE A 15 2.77 -4.55 -6.30
CA PHE A 15 1.60 -5.20 -5.72
C PHE A 15 1.74 -5.44 -4.21
N VAL A 16 0.65 -5.18 -3.50
CA VAL A 16 0.42 -5.54 -2.09
C VAL A 16 -0.52 -6.74 -2.06
N TYR A 17 -0.03 -7.85 -1.52
CA TYR A 17 -0.76 -9.12 -1.33
C TYR A 17 -1.09 -9.28 0.15
N PHE A 18 -2.38 -9.37 0.49
CA PHE A 18 -2.82 -9.28 1.88
C PHE A 18 -3.74 -10.42 2.35
N SER A 19 -3.95 -11.42 1.49
CA SER A 19 -4.68 -12.63 1.83
C SER A 19 -4.13 -13.80 1.03
N SER A 20 -3.73 -14.88 1.70
CA SER A 20 -3.13 -16.06 1.09
C SER A 20 -4.16 -16.91 0.32
N GLU A 21 -5.38 -17.07 0.86
CA GLU A 21 -6.50 -17.67 0.14
C GLU A 21 -6.91 -16.82 -1.07
N GLN A 22 -6.92 -15.50 -0.93
CA GLN A 22 -7.38 -14.61 -1.98
C GLN A 22 -6.28 -14.23 -2.99
N ALA A 23 -5.00 -14.45 -2.69
CA ALA A 23 -3.89 -14.33 -3.65
C ALA A 23 -4.03 -15.36 -4.79
N ARG A 24 -4.61 -16.54 -4.50
CA ARG A 24 -5.03 -17.50 -5.52
C ARG A 24 -6.24 -17.01 -6.33
N ASN A 25 -7.07 -16.14 -5.76
CA ASN A 25 -8.27 -15.55 -6.36
C ASN A 25 -8.12 -14.09 -6.85
N ARG A 26 -6.89 -13.56 -6.91
CA ARG A 26 -6.53 -12.22 -7.45
C ARG A 26 -6.90 -10.99 -6.62
N ASP A 27 -7.08 -11.09 -5.29
CA ASP A 27 -7.18 -9.88 -4.45
C ASP A 27 -5.79 -9.34 -4.09
N PHE A 28 -5.20 -8.60 -5.02
CA PHE A 28 -4.02 -7.76 -4.80
C PHE A 28 -4.37 -6.30 -5.11
N ARG A 29 -3.59 -5.37 -4.57
CA ARG A 29 -3.70 -3.94 -4.92
C ARG A 29 -2.35 -3.42 -5.39
N GLY A 30 -2.34 -2.70 -6.50
CA GLY A 30 -1.17 -1.94 -6.95
C GLY A 30 -1.39 -0.46 -6.66
N PRO A 31 -1.13 0.00 -5.42
CA PRO A 31 -1.15 1.44 -5.13
C PRO A 31 -0.03 2.14 -5.89
N ASP A 32 -0.23 3.41 -6.23
CA ASP A 32 0.83 4.22 -6.84
C ASP A 32 2.03 4.31 -5.90
N PHE A 33 1.77 4.55 -4.61
CA PHE A 33 2.77 4.51 -3.55
C PHE A 33 2.20 3.97 -2.24
N PHE A 34 3.06 3.33 -1.45
CA PHE A 34 2.77 2.99 -0.06
C PHE A 34 4.04 3.04 0.80
N VAL A 35 3.84 3.17 2.11
CA VAL A 35 4.90 3.20 3.12
C VAL A 35 4.58 2.21 4.22
N VAL A 36 5.60 1.49 4.68
CA VAL A 36 5.55 0.66 5.89
C VAL A 36 6.64 1.11 6.84
N LEU A 37 6.31 1.32 8.10
CA LEU A 37 7.21 1.81 9.14
C LEU A 37 7.66 0.67 10.06
N ASN A 38 8.82 0.83 10.67
CA ASN A 38 9.45 -0.13 11.59
C ASN A 38 9.70 -1.49 10.92
N VAL A 39 10.16 -1.46 9.67
CA VAL A 39 10.56 -2.64 8.89
C VAL A 39 11.96 -2.43 8.34
N ASP A 40 12.65 -3.51 8.01
CA ASP A 40 13.95 -3.42 7.35
C ASP A 40 13.81 -2.83 5.94
N GLY A 41 14.31 -1.61 5.78
CA GLY A 41 14.33 -0.84 4.53
C GLY A 41 15.47 -1.23 3.58
N SER A 42 16.49 -1.95 4.07
CA SER A 42 17.63 -2.40 3.24
C SER A 42 17.30 -3.61 2.36
N ARG A 43 16.24 -4.35 2.72
CA ARG A 43 15.79 -5.53 1.98
C ARG A 43 15.03 -5.14 0.71
N GLU A 44 15.54 -5.59 -0.43
CA GLU A 44 14.82 -5.50 -1.71
C GLU A 44 13.55 -6.34 -1.72
N ARG A 45 12.50 -5.79 -2.34
CA ARG A 45 11.19 -6.45 -2.46
C ARG A 45 10.63 -6.23 -3.86
N LEU A 46 10.17 -7.30 -4.49
CA LEU A 46 9.45 -7.26 -5.78
C LEU A 46 7.96 -6.93 -5.62
N GLY A 47 7.45 -7.02 -4.40
CA GLY A 47 6.09 -6.69 -3.99
C GLY A 47 5.97 -6.82 -2.46
N TRP A 48 4.88 -6.32 -1.90
CA TRP A 48 4.62 -6.41 -0.46
C TRP A 48 3.71 -7.58 -0.15
N VAL A 49 4.25 -8.64 0.43
CA VAL A 49 3.49 -9.84 0.77
C VAL A 49 3.27 -9.89 2.27
N VAL A 50 2.07 -9.55 2.73
CA VAL A 50 1.77 -9.32 4.15
C VAL A 50 2.12 -10.52 5.03
N TRP A 51 1.88 -11.75 4.58
CA TRP A 51 2.20 -12.94 5.38
C TRP A 51 3.70 -13.27 5.42
N GLU A 52 4.48 -12.81 4.44
CA GLU A 52 5.96 -12.89 4.48
C GLU A 52 6.56 -11.77 5.34
N GLU A 53 5.84 -10.66 5.47
CA GLU A 53 6.21 -9.50 6.28
C GLU A 53 5.55 -9.54 7.68
N GLN A 54 5.34 -10.74 8.24
CA GLN A 54 4.83 -10.94 9.61
C GLN A 54 3.48 -10.27 9.91
N GLY A 55 2.60 -10.19 8.91
CA GLY A 55 1.30 -9.54 9.05
C GLY A 55 1.36 -8.01 8.98
N ARG A 56 2.47 -7.42 8.53
CA ARG A 56 2.60 -5.96 8.38
C ARG A 56 1.84 -5.48 7.16
N TYR A 57 0.94 -4.53 7.38
CA TYR A 57 0.21 -3.83 6.34
C TYR A 57 0.81 -2.45 6.10
N PRO A 58 0.56 -1.84 4.93
CA PRO A 58 0.96 -0.45 4.70
C PRO A 58 0.36 0.53 5.71
N ASP A 59 1.23 1.33 6.32
CA ASP A 59 0.88 2.42 7.24
C ASP A 59 0.35 3.65 6.51
N VAL A 60 0.79 3.84 5.26
CA VAL A 60 0.35 4.93 4.38
C VAL A 60 0.17 4.38 2.97
N ILE A 61 -0.93 4.76 2.31
CA ILE A 61 -1.18 4.51 0.89
C ILE A 61 -1.53 5.83 0.21
N ILE A 62 -0.88 6.09 -0.92
CA ILE A 62 -1.08 7.28 -1.75
C ILE A 62 -1.48 6.82 -3.15
N GLU A 63 -2.57 7.38 -3.65
CA GLU A 63 -3.06 7.16 -5.01
C GLU A 63 -3.06 8.51 -5.74
N LEU A 64 -2.44 8.55 -6.91
CA LEU A 64 -2.37 9.69 -7.80
C LEU A 64 -3.47 9.55 -8.85
N MET A 65 -4.56 10.30 -8.67
CA MET A 65 -5.68 10.25 -9.62
C MET A 65 -5.57 11.39 -10.64
N SER A 66 -5.90 11.11 -11.89
CA SER A 66 -6.13 12.15 -12.89
C SER A 66 -7.55 12.72 -12.77
N PRO A 67 -7.81 13.96 -13.25
CA PRO A 67 -9.14 14.56 -13.21
C PRO A 67 -10.24 13.70 -13.86
N SER A 68 -9.90 12.87 -14.85
CA SER A 68 -10.83 12.00 -15.58
C SER A 68 -11.20 10.70 -14.84
N THR A 69 -10.45 10.29 -13.80
CA THR A 69 -10.73 9.07 -13.01
C THR A 69 -11.39 9.37 -11.65
N LYS A 70 -11.68 10.64 -11.36
CA LYS A 70 -12.23 11.12 -10.07
C LYS A 70 -13.53 10.42 -9.64
N GLN A 71 -14.38 10.05 -10.61
CA GLN A 71 -15.73 9.52 -10.35
C GLN A 71 -15.83 8.00 -10.25
N VAL A 72 -14.87 7.22 -10.78
CA VAL A 72 -15.08 5.77 -10.99
C VAL A 72 -14.56 4.88 -9.84
N ASP A 73 -13.67 5.34 -8.96
CA ASP A 73 -13.01 4.41 -8.02
C ASP A 73 -12.86 4.94 -6.59
N THR A 74 -13.93 5.54 -6.06
CA THR A 74 -13.89 6.21 -4.75
C THR A 74 -14.36 5.31 -3.59
N GLY A 75 -15.37 4.48 -3.81
CA GLY A 75 -16.02 3.71 -2.73
C GLY A 75 -15.29 2.42 -2.37
N LYS A 76 -15.04 1.56 -3.35
CA LYS A 76 -14.46 0.21 -3.12
C LYS A 76 -13.02 0.29 -2.61
N LYS A 77 -12.15 1.09 -3.24
CA LYS A 77 -10.77 1.29 -2.77
C LYS A 77 -10.70 1.82 -1.34
N LYS A 78 -11.49 2.85 -1.01
CA LYS A 78 -11.52 3.42 0.35
C LYS A 78 -12.02 2.40 1.38
N SER A 79 -13.04 1.61 1.06
CA SER A 79 -13.55 0.56 1.96
C SER A 79 -12.47 -0.46 2.28
N ILE A 80 -11.74 -0.93 1.27
CA ILE A 80 -10.68 -1.94 1.44
C ILE A 80 -9.51 -1.36 2.26
N TYR A 81 -9.03 -0.15 1.94
CA TYR A 81 -7.93 0.44 2.69
C TYR A 81 -8.31 0.77 4.14
N CYS A 82 -9.50 1.32 4.39
CA CYS A 82 -9.92 1.66 5.74
C CYS A 82 -10.36 0.44 6.57
N GLN A 83 -11.02 -0.56 5.98
CA GLN A 83 -11.55 -1.73 6.72
C GLN A 83 -10.53 -2.86 6.82
N THR A 84 -9.77 -3.14 5.75
CA THR A 84 -8.86 -4.29 5.68
C THR A 84 -7.48 -3.94 6.22
N PHE A 85 -6.90 -2.79 5.84
CA PHE A 85 -5.54 -2.44 6.24
C PHE A 85 -5.46 -1.67 7.56
N ARG A 86 -6.60 -1.20 8.07
CA ARG A 86 -6.67 -0.31 9.26
C ARG A 86 -5.73 0.89 9.16
N THR A 87 -5.37 1.28 7.94
CA THR A 87 -4.42 2.35 7.63
C THR A 87 -4.97 3.66 8.20
N PRO A 88 -4.36 4.26 9.23
CA PRO A 88 -4.88 5.48 9.85
C PRO A 88 -4.88 6.68 8.91
N ASN A 89 -4.01 6.66 7.88
CA ASN A 89 -3.72 7.78 7.00
C ASN A 89 -3.91 7.41 5.52
N TYR A 90 -5.15 7.39 5.05
CA TYR A 90 -5.46 7.36 3.62
C TYR A 90 -5.55 8.79 3.06
N ARG A 91 -4.65 9.18 2.14
CA ARG A 91 -4.65 10.51 1.52
C ARG A 91 -4.76 10.41 -0.01
N LYS A 92 -5.64 11.22 -0.58
CA LYS A 92 -5.75 11.43 -2.03
C LYS A 92 -5.04 12.72 -2.40
N SER A 93 -4.17 12.66 -3.41
CA SER A 93 -3.56 13.85 -3.99
C SER A 93 -4.08 14.03 -5.41
N TYR A 94 -4.50 15.24 -5.75
CA TYR A 94 -4.93 15.62 -7.09
C TYR A 94 -3.79 16.38 -7.75
N ARG A 95 -3.51 16.04 -9.01
CA ARG A 95 -2.61 16.82 -9.87
C ARG A 95 -3.39 17.87 -10.64
#